data_AF-A0A662PD90-F1
#
_entry.id   AF-A0A662PD90-F1
#
_cell.length_a   1.000
_cell.length_b   1.000
_cell.length_c   1.000
_cell.angle_alpha   90.00
_cell.angle_beta   90.00
_cell.angle_gamma   90.00
#
_symmetry.space_group_name_H-M   'P 1'
#
loop_
_entity.id
_entity.type
_entity.pdbx_description
1 polymer ?
#
loop_
_entity_poly.entity_id
_entity_poly.type
_entity_poly.pdbx_seq_one_letter_code
_entity_poly.pdbx_strand_id
1 'polypeptide(L)'
;MESQLKDVWRIVLKGDTPDDVQGINLRNEIARIAKNLRKEGKNIRGQIRNIKGEAKVEILCQGSDVREFIERLKKFIDKEFKGKIKLNEYKEKRIVDLKDDFVIIREDDLTEMVWALRGAGKVFERLIKLIDEKERERESKRKKSLLLSLENELSSIYDRADRIERREAHMKFRLFCIENFLKEPPIDVDIELTKGLNDLYEYCDETNNLIDMYPQMSDEETKLLEDNIDKIKKLVDELLKKMKEEKPKEI
;
A
#
# COMPACT_ATOMS: atom_id res chain seq x y z
N MET A 1 -7.91 -8.92 -59.96
CA MET A 1 -6.83 -9.31 -59.03
C MET A 1 -7.40 -10.35 -58.08
N GLU A 2 -7.05 -11.61 -58.29
CA GLU A 2 -7.43 -12.69 -57.36
C GLU A 2 -6.78 -12.42 -56.00
N SER A 3 -7.60 -12.31 -54.96
CA SER A 3 -7.11 -12.16 -53.59
C SER A 3 -6.48 -13.48 -53.15
N GLN A 4 -5.17 -13.61 -53.30
CA GLN A 4 -4.44 -14.82 -52.90
C GLN A 4 -4.49 -14.99 -51.38
N LEU A 5 -4.87 -16.19 -50.94
CA LEU A 5 -4.80 -16.61 -49.53
C LEU A 5 -3.33 -16.60 -49.08
N LYS A 6 -3.04 -15.87 -48.00
CA LYS A 6 -1.71 -15.83 -47.38
C LYS A 6 -1.71 -16.69 -46.12
N ASP A 7 -0.58 -17.32 -45.81
CA ASP A 7 -0.38 -17.95 -44.50
C ASP A 7 -0.18 -16.86 -43.44
N VAL A 8 -1.05 -16.86 -42.43
CA VAL A 8 -1.08 -15.85 -41.37
C VAL A 8 -1.18 -16.53 -40.01
N TRP A 9 -0.58 -15.90 -39.01
CA TRP A 9 -0.79 -16.24 -37.61
C TRP A 9 -1.88 -15.35 -37.04
N ARG A 10 -2.92 -15.99 -36.52
CA ARG A 10 -4.00 -15.35 -35.77
C ARG A 10 -3.77 -15.60 -34.29
N ILE A 11 -3.54 -14.54 -33.54
CA ILE A 11 -3.40 -14.58 -32.08
C ILE A 11 -4.60 -13.87 -31.47
N VAL A 12 -5.23 -14.50 -30.49
CA VAL A 12 -6.40 -13.97 -29.79
C VAL A 12 -6.07 -13.90 -28.30
N LEU A 13 -6.07 -12.68 -27.77
CA LEU A 13 -5.96 -12.42 -26.34
C LEU A 13 -7.37 -12.26 -25.77
N LYS A 14 -7.73 -13.07 -24.79
CA LYS A 14 -9.06 -13.06 -24.16
C LYS A 14 -8.94 -12.71 -22.67
N GLY A 15 -9.61 -11.64 -22.24
CA GLY A 15 -9.82 -11.32 -20.84
C GLY A 15 -11.16 -11.87 -20.33
N ASP A 16 -11.41 -11.70 -19.03
CA ASP A 16 -12.69 -12.04 -18.41
C ASP A 16 -13.76 -10.99 -18.75
N THR A 17 -13.36 -9.71 -18.75
CA THR A 17 -14.20 -8.58 -19.16
C THR A 17 -13.54 -7.79 -20.30
N PRO A 18 -14.32 -7.09 -21.15
CA PRO A 18 -13.77 -6.24 -22.21
C PRO A 18 -12.76 -5.22 -21.70
N ASP A 19 -13.00 -4.65 -20.53
CA ASP A 19 -12.09 -3.69 -19.89
C ASP A 19 -10.71 -4.28 -19.57
N ASP A 20 -10.59 -5.61 -19.39
CA ASP A 20 -9.33 -6.27 -19.05
C ASP A 20 -8.37 -6.35 -20.25
N VAL A 21 -8.85 -6.12 -21.47
CA VAL A 21 -8.01 -6.17 -22.69
C VAL A 21 -8.16 -4.93 -23.57
N GLN A 22 -9.27 -4.19 -23.48
CA GLN A 22 -9.59 -3.07 -24.37
C GLN A 22 -9.31 -1.69 -23.75
N GLY A 23 -9.36 -1.56 -22.41
CA GLY A 23 -9.14 -0.27 -21.71
C GLY A 23 -7.70 -0.03 -21.24
N ILE A 24 -6.85 -1.04 -21.23
CA ILE A 24 -5.55 -1.02 -20.53
C ILE A 24 -4.34 -0.75 -21.43
N ASN A 25 -4.51 -0.02 -22.52
CA ASN A 25 -3.45 0.30 -23.49
C ASN A 25 -2.76 -0.92 -24.15
N LEU A 26 -3.36 -2.12 -24.06
CA LEU A 26 -2.78 -3.39 -24.46
C LEU A 26 -2.37 -3.42 -25.94
N ARG A 27 -3.19 -2.88 -26.85
CA ARG A 27 -2.87 -2.82 -28.28
C ARG A 27 -1.61 -2.00 -28.57
N ASN A 28 -1.39 -0.90 -27.84
CA ASN A 28 -0.19 -0.07 -27.97
C ASN A 28 1.05 -0.81 -27.46
N GLU A 29 0.91 -1.57 -26.38
CA GLU A 29 1.99 -2.42 -25.86
C GLU A 29 2.39 -3.54 -26.82
N ILE A 30 1.40 -4.21 -27.42
CA ILE A 30 1.63 -5.23 -28.44
C ILE A 30 2.34 -4.62 -29.66
N ALA A 31 1.87 -3.47 -30.14
CA ALA A 31 2.52 -2.75 -31.24
C ALA A 31 3.95 -2.33 -30.89
N ARG A 32 4.21 -1.93 -29.64
CA ARG A 32 5.54 -1.58 -29.13
C ARG A 32 6.48 -2.78 -29.13
N ILE A 33 6.02 -3.95 -28.66
CA ILE A 33 6.79 -5.20 -28.72
C ILE A 33 7.16 -5.51 -30.17
N ALA A 34 6.19 -5.42 -31.09
CA ALA A 34 6.43 -5.70 -32.49
C ALA A 34 7.42 -4.72 -33.13
N LYS A 35 7.30 -3.43 -32.81
CA LYS A 35 8.21 -2.39 -33.30
C LYS A 35 9.64 -2.59 -32.79
N ASN A 36 9.81 -3.02 -31.55
CA ASN A 36 11.14 -3.31 -30.99
C ASN A 36 11.80 -4.49 -31.71
N LEU A 37 11.06 -5.56 -31.99
CA LEU A 37 11.57 -6.68 -32.80
C LEU A 37 12.00 -6.23 -34.20
N ARG A 38 11.22 -5.37 -34.87
CA ARG A 38 11.63 -4.83 -36.18
C ARG A 38 12.92 -4.02 -36.10
N LYS A 39 13.12 -3.22 -35.04
CA LYS A 39 14.37 -2.48 -34.81
C LYS A 39 15.58 -3.42 -34.61
N GLU A 40 15.34 -4.63 -34.12
CA GLU A 40 16.34 -5.69 -34.00
C GLU A 40 16.56 -6.46 -35.32
N GLY A 41 16.00 -5.99 -36.44
CA GLY A 41 16.14 -6.59 -37.76
C GLY A 41 15.18 -7.75 -38.06
N LYS A 42 14.20 -8.00 -37.17
CA LYS A 42 13.24 -9.10 -37.33
C LYS A 42 12.18 -8.78 -38.37
N ASN A 43 11.82 -9.77 -39.19
CA ASN A 43 10.78 -9.62 -40.19
C ASN A 43 9.44 -10.08 -39.63
N ILE A 44 8.71 -9.13 -39.03
CA ILE A 44 7.32 -9.30 -38.61
C ILE A 44 6.50 -8.10 -39.07
N ARG A 45 5.27 -8.38 -39.49
CA ARG A 45 4.25 -7.37 -39.80
C ARG A 45 2.89 -7.86 -39.36
N GLY A 46 1.96 -6.94 -39.12
CA GLY A 46 0.69 -7.35 -38.55
C GLY A 46 -0.29 -6.22 -38.35
N GLN A 47 -1.47 -6.58 -37.87
CA GLN A 47 -2.48 -5.65 -37.45
C GLN A 47 -3.12 -6.12 -36.15
N ILE A 48 -3.52 -5.17 -35.32
CA ILE A 48 -4.10 -5.41 -34.00
C ILE A 48 -5.45 -4.72 -33.96
N ARG A 49 -6.50 -5.43 -33.55
CA ARG A 49 -7.84 -4.87 -33.39
C ARG A 49 -8.54 -5.41 -32.16
N ASN A 50 -9.45 -4.63 -31.61
CA ASN A 50 -10.44 -5.15 -30.68
C ASN A 50 -11.48 -5.97 -31.46
N ILE A 51 -12.07 -6.98 -30.81
CA ILE A 51 -13.28 -7.63 -31.32
C ILE A 51 -14.46 -7.02 -30.59
N LYS A 52 -15.33 -6.33 -31.33
CA LYS A 52 -16.49 -5.63 -30.79
C LYS A 52 -17.41 -6.55 -29.99
N GLY A 53 -17.83 -6.09 -28.82
CA GLY A 53 -18.74 -6.83 -27.93
C GLY A 53 -18.12 -8.06 -27.26
N GLU A 54 -16.84 -8.33 -27.51
CA GLU A 54 -16.13 -9.46 -26.92
C GLU A 54 -14.95 -8.97 -26.08
N ALA A 55 -14.64 -9.69 -25.00
CA ALA A 55 -13.44 -9.45 -24.20
C ALA A 55 -12.17 -9.95 -24.90
N LYS A 56 -11.96 -9.52 -26.16
CA LYS A 56 -10.89 -10.05 -27.02
C LYS A 56 -10.16 -8.97 -27.81
N VAL A 57 -8.86 -9.19 -27.96
CA VAL A 57 -7.98 -8.49 -28.90
C VAL A 57 -7.45 -9.51 -29.90
N GLU A 58 -7.62 -9.22 -31.18
CA GLU A 58 -7.11 -10.04 -32.28
C GLU A 58 -5.87 -9.40 -32.88
N ILE A 59 -4.85 -10.23 -33.09
CA ILE A 59 -3.62 -9.88 -33.76
C ILE A 59 -3.49 -10.80 -34.97
N LEU A 60 -3.40 -10.23 -36.17
CA LEU A 60 -3.04 -10.98 -37.37
C LEU A 60 -1.61 -10.58 -37.74
N CYS A 61 -0.73 -11.56 -37.88
CA CYS A 61 0.67 -11.29 -38.16
C CYS A 61 1.30 -12.30 -39.12
N GLN A 62 2.32 -11.84 -39.85
CA GLN A 62 3.05 -12.62 -40.84
C GLN A 62 4.54 -12.25 -40.77
N GLY A 63 5.40 -13.19 -41.13
CA GLY A 63 6.84 -13.01 -41.16
C GLY A 63 7.59 -14.29 -40.77
N SER A 64 8.90 -14.31 -41.01
CA SER A 64 9.79 -15.41 -40.58
C SER A 64 9.89 -15.48 -39.05
N ASP A 65 9.78 -14.34 -38.37
CA ASP A 65 10.10 -14.20 -36.95
C ASP A 65 8.84 -14.14 -36.06
N VAL A 66 7.68 -14.55 -36.57
CA VAL A 66 6.41 -14.50 -35.80
C VAL A 66 6.45 -15.35 -34.53
N ARG A 67 7.19 -16.46 -34.53
CA ARG A 67 7.36 -17.30 -33.33
C ARG A 67 8.01 -16.54 -32.18
N GLU A 68 9.05 -15.77 -32.46
CA GLU A 68 9.73 -14.95 -31.44
C GLU A 68 8.80 -13.83 -30.92
N PHE A 69 8.01 -13.23 -31.80
CA PHE A 69 6.98 -12.26 -31.40
C PHE A 69 5.96 -12.87 -30.43
N ILE A 70 5.44 -14.06 -30.75
CA ILE A 70 4.51 -14.79 -29.88
C ILE A 70 5.14 -15.09 -28.52
N GLU A 71 6.40 -15.52 -28.47
CA GLU A 71 7.10 -15.81 -27.21
C GLU A 71 7.28 -14.56 -26.34
N ARG A 72 7.69 -13.42 -26.94
CA ARG A 72 7.79 -12.15 -26.20
C ARG A 72 6.43 -11.68 -25.71
N LEU A 73 5.39 -11.85 -26.52
CA LEU A 73 4.03 -11.52 -26.14
C LEU A 73 3.55 -12.39 -24.97
N LYS A 74 3.78 -13.71 -24.99
CA LYS A 74 3.46 -14.62 -23.86
C LYS A 74 4.12 -14.15 -22.56
N LYS A 75 5.44 -13.90 -22.59
CA LYS A 75 6.20 -13.40 -21.42
C LYS A 75 5.65 -12.08 -20.88
N PHE A 76 5.32 -11.14 -21.77
CA PHE A 76 4.70 -9.87 -21.38
C PHE A 76 3.35 -10.10 -20.70
N ILE A 77 2.49 -10.95 -21.28
CA ILE A 77 1.16 -11.21 -20.74
C ILE A 77 1.24 -11.87 -19.37
N ASP A 78 2.09 -12.89 -19.21
CA ASP A 78 2.26 -13.60 -17.93
C ASP A 78 2.76 -12.66 -16.82
N LYS A 79 3.71 -11.79 -17.16
CA LYS A 79 4.27 -10.82 -16.21
C LYS A 79 3.26 -9.77 -15.77
N GLU A 80 2.59 -9.13 -16.72
CA GLU A 80 1.73 -7.96 -16.44
C GLU A 80 0.33 -8.35 -15.97
N PHE A 81 -0.21 -9.47 -16.46
CA PHE A 81 -1.60 -9.85 -16.22
C PHE A 81 -1.77 -11.08 -15.34
N LYS A 82 -0.69 -11.79 -14.99
CA LYS A 82 -0.69 -12.91 -14.03
C LYS A 82 -1.83 -13.92 -14.26
N GLY A 83 -2.06 -14.29 -15.52
CA GLY A 83 -3.09 -15.26 -15.92
C GLY A 83 -4.50 -14.72 -16.20
N LYS A 84 -4.73 -13.41 -16.02
CA LYS A 84 -6.03 -12.77 -16.33
C LYS A 84 -6.36 -12.67 -17.83
N ILE A 85 -5.34 -12.80 -18.68
CA ILE A 85 -5.51 -12.79 -20.13
C ILE A 85 -5.02 -14.13 -20.66
N LYS A 86 -5.89 -14.83 -21.40
CA LYS A 86 -5.55 -16.08 -22.09
C LYS A 86 -5.13 -15.77 -23.52
N LEU A 87 -3.98 -16.31 -23.94
CA LEU A 87 -3.47 -16.18 -25.30
C LEU A 87 -3.70 -17.49 -26.07
N ASN A 88 -4.42 -17.40 -27.18
CA ASN A 88 -4.60 -18.50 -28.13
C ASN A 88 -3.95 -18.14 -29.47
N GLU A 89 -3.24 -19.07 -30.08
CA GLU A 89 -2.60 -18.88 -31.38
C GLU A 89 -3.10 -19.92 -32.40
N TYR A 90 -3.33 -19.48 -33.63
CA TYR A 90 -3.82 -20.29 -34.73
C TYR A 90 -3.03 -19.95 -35.99
N LYS A 91 -2.63 -20.97 -36.76
CA LYS A 91 -2.07 -20.79 -38.09
C LYS A 91 -3.19 -20.99 -39.11
N GLU A 92 -3.52 -19.97 -39.88
CA GLU A 92 -4.65 -20.00 -40.81
C GLU A 92 -4.28 -19.36 -42.15
N LYS A 93 -5.01 -19.76 -43.21
CA LYS A 93 -4.94 -19.11 -44.52
C LYS A 93 -6.02 -18.05 -44.60
N ARG A 94 -5.64 -16.80 -44.84
CA ARG A 94 -6.60 -15.69 -44.86
C ARG A 94 -6.21 -14.64 -45.90
N ILE A 95 -7.21 -14.01 -46.49
CA ILE A 95 -7.02 -12.80 -47.28
C ILE A 95 -6.84 -11.66 -46.29
N VAL A 96 -5.61 -11.18 -46.15
CA VAL A 96 -5.27 -10.03 -45.31
C VAL A 96 -4.29 -9.13 -46.06
N ASP A 97 -4.57 -7.85 -46.02
CA ASP A 97 -3.64 -6.82 -46.45
C ASP A 97 -2.86 -6.28 -45.24
N LEU A 98 -1.74 -6.94 -44.94
CA LEU A 98 -0.85 -6.50 -43.87
C LEU A 98 0.10 -5.45 -44.44
N LYS A 99 0.01 -4.23 -43.90
CA LYS A 99 1.01 -3.18 -44.14
C LYS A 99 2.38 -3.64 -43.63
N ASP A 100 3.43 -2.95 -44.07
CA ASP A 100 4.80 -3.29 -43.67
C ASP A 100 5.05 -3.11 -42.17
N ASP A 101 4.27 -2.23 -41.52
CA ASP A 101 4.31 -1.99 -40.08
C ASP A 101 3.18 -2.70 -39.33
N PHE A 102 3.38 -2.85 -38.01
CA PHE A 102 2.32 -3.26 -37.11
C PHE A 102 1.32 -2.12 -36.89
N VAL A 103 0.10 -2.29 -37.40
CA VAL A 103 -0.93 -1.24 -37.36
C VAL A 103 -2.02 -1.56 -36.35
N ILE A 104 -2.37 -0.59 -35.52
CA ILE A 104 -3.55 -0.68 -34.66
C ILE A 104 -4.75 -0.20 -35.46
N ILE A 105 -5.68 -1.11 -35.70
CA ILE A 105 -6.98 -0.77 -36.27
C ILE A 105 -7.85 -0.29 -35.12
N ARG A 106 -8.17 1.00 -35.17
CA ARG A 106 -9.10 1.66 -34.25
C ARG A 106 -10.53 1.50 -34.76
N GLU A 107 -11.46 1.41 -33.83
CA GLU A 107 -12.89 1.49 -34.15
C GLU A 107 -13.32 2.96 -34.32
N ASP A 108 -14.59 3.27 -34.05
CA ASP A 108 -15.06 4.65 -33.97
C ASP A 108 -14.48 5.35 -32.73
N ASP A 109 -14.22 6.66 -32.87
CA ASP A 109 -13.55 7.46 -31.84
C ASP A 109 -14.30 7.45 -30.50
N LEU A 110 -15.64 7.37 -30.52
CA LEU A 110 -16.45 7.34 -29.29
C LEU A 110 -16.23 6.03 -28.52
N THR A 111 -16.28 4.89 -29.20
CA THR A 111 -16.00 3.59 -28.59
C THR A 111 -14.59 3.55 -28.01
N GLU A 112 -13.60 4.04 -28.76
CA GLU A 112 -12.20 4.13 -28.31
C GLU A 112 -12.03 5.02 -27.06
N MET A 113 -12.72 6.17 -27.01
CA MET A 113 -12.73 7.05 -25.84
C MET A 113 -13.36 6.38 -24.61
N VAL A 114 -14.49 5.69 -24.78
CA VAL A 114 -15.16 4.97 -23.69
C VAL A 114 -14.24 3.90 -23.09
N TRP A 115 -13.55 3.13 -23.94
CA TRP A 115 -12.59 2.13 -23.47
C TRP A 115 -11.41 2.77 -22.72
N ALA A 116 -10.85 3.85 -23.25
CA ALA A 116 -9.75 4.57 -22.60
C ALA A 116 -10.15 5.12 -21.23
N LEU A 117 -11.34 5.73 -21.12
CA LEU A 117 -11.86 6.27 -19.86
C LEU A 117 -12.11 5.18 -18.81
N ARG A 118 -12.71 4.05 -19.21
CA ARG A 118 -12.92 2.91 -18.29
C ARG A 118 -11.60 2.31 -17.82
N GLY A 119 -10.63 2.18 -18.72
CA GLY A 119 -9.29 1.74 -18.41
C GLY A 119 -8.59 2.64 -17.39
N ALA A 120 -8.63 3.96 -17.62
CA ALA A 120 -8.09 4.95 -16.68
C ALA A 120 -8.78 4.85 -15.30
N GLY A 121 -10.10 4.69 -15.27
CA GLY A 121 -10.86 4.48 -14.03
C GLY A 121 -10.39 3.26 -13.24
N LYS A 122 -10.17 2.12 -13.89
CA LYS A 122 -9.63 0.91 -13.23
C LYS A 122 -8.21 1.11 -12.70
N VAL A 123 -7.36 1.85 -13.41
CA VAL A 123 -6.00 2.18 -12.94
C VAL A 123 -6.09 3.06 -11.69
N PHE A 124 -6.96 4.07 -11.72
CA PHE A 124 -7.18 4.97 -10.59
C PHE A 124 -7.71 4.24 -9.36
N GLU A 125 -8.69 3.34 -9.52
CA GLU A 125 -9.24 2.53 -8.42
C GLU A 125 -8.17 1.64 -7.76
N ARG A 126 -7.29 1.02 -8.57
CA ARG A 126 -6.15 0.24 -8.04
C ARG A 126 -5.16 1.12 -7.28
N LEU A 127 -4.89 2.32 -7.78
CA LEU A 127 -3.97 3.25 -7.12
C LEU A 127 -4.53 3.73 -5.77
N ILE A 128 -5.83 4.03 -5.69
CA ILE A 128 -6.48 4.38 -4.42
C ILE A 128 -6.32 3.24 -3.42
N LYS A 129 -6.65 1.99 -3.81
CA LYS A 129 -6.52 0.84 -2.91
C LYS A 129 -5.08 0.66 -2.40
N LEU A 130 -4.08 0.85 -3.27
CA LEU A 130 -2.67 0.78 -2.89
C LEU A 130 -2.24 1.92 -1.97
N ILE A 131 -2.81 3.11 -2.12
CA ILE A 131 -2.56 4.25 -1.22
C ILE A 131 -3.17 3.95 0.15
N ASP A 132 -4.44 3.54 0.19
CA ASP A 132 -5.14 3.20 1.43
C ASP A 132 -4.45 2.05 2.19
N GLU A 133 -3.94 1.04 1.48
CA GLU A 133 -3.14 -0.04 2.10
C GLU A 133 -1.83 0.50 2.69
N LYS A 134 -1.11 1.34 1.94
CA LYS A 134 0.16 1.93 2.41
C LYS A 134 -0.03 2.90 3.57
N GLU A 135 -1.11 3.67 3.59
CA GLU A 135 -1.43 4.57 4.70
C GLU A 135 -1.75 3.76 5.96
N ARG A 136 -2.57 2.71 5.86
CA ARG A 136 -2.84 1.79 6.98
C ARG A 136 -1.57 1.13 7.51
N GLU A 137 -0.67 0.69 6.64
CA GLU A 137 0.63 0.14 7.06
C GLU A 137 1.50 1.17 7.80
N ARG A 138 1.52 2.42 7.31
CA ARG A 138 2.28 3.52 7.94
C ARG A 138 1.71 3.88 9.30
N GLU A 139 0.39 3.99 9.42
CA GLU A 139 -0.29 4.27 10.69
C GLU A 139 -0.05 3.15 11.70
N SER A 140 -0.16 1.87 11.27
CA SER A 140 0.13 0.73 12.13
C SER A 140 1.56 0.75 12.67
N LYS A 141 2.55 1.04 11.81
CA LYS A 141 3.96 1.18 12.22
C LYS A 141 4.17 2.36 13.18
N ARG A 142 3.53 3.51 12.89
CA ARG A 142 3.57 4.69 13.76
C ARG A 142 2.99 4.39 15.14
N LYS A 143 1.81 3.76 15.21
CA LYS A 143 1.15 3.34 16.46
C LYS A 143 2.06 2.41 17.27
N LYS A 144 2.62 1.37 16.64
CA LYS A 144 3.54 0.42 17.31
C LYS A 144 4.77 1.12 17.90
N SER A 145 5.37 2.06 17.16
CA SER A 145 6.54 2.82 17.62
C SER A 145 6.21 3.74 18.79
N LEU A 146 5.06 4.41 18.76
CA LEU A 146 4.58 5.29 19.82
C LEU A 146 4.29 4.50 21.10
N LEU A 147 3.55 3.39 20.99
CA LEU A 147 3.25 2.52 22.13
C LEU A 147 4.52 1.96 22.78
N LEU A 148 5.52 1.54 21.99
CA LEU A 148 6.79 1.06 22.53
C LEU A 148 7.55 2.17 23.29
N SER A 149 7.54 3.40 22.77
CA SER A 149 8.19 4.54 23.42
C SER A 149 7.49 4.90 24.73
N LEU A 150 6.16 4.86 24.74
CA LEU A 150 5.33 5.07 25.91
C LEU A 150 5.58 3.98 26.97
N GLU A 151 5.66 2.71 26.59
CA GLU A 151 5.93 1.58 27.49
C GLU A 151 7.29 1.73 28.20
N ASN A 152 8.31 2.18 27.47
CA ASN A 152 9.63 2.47 28.04
C ASN A 152 9.60 3.66 29.01
N GLU A 153 8.87 4.73 28.68
CA GLU A 153 8.75 5.89 29.55
C GLU A 153 7.97 5.57 30.83
N LEU A 154 6.85 4.85 30.73
CA LEU A 154 6.07 4.35 31.86
C LEU A 154 6.93 3.49 32.80
N SER A 155 7.73 2.59 32.24
CA SER A 155 8.67 1.77 33.02
C SER A 155 9.71 2.65 33.73
N SER A 156 10.25 3.68 33.05
CA SER A 156 11.17 4.63 33.68
C SER A 156 10.52 5.48 34.77
N ILE A 157 9.24 5.84 34.63
CA ILE A 157 8.47 6.54 35.65
C ILE A 157 8.32 5.64 36.88
N TYR A 158 7.98 4.37 36.69
CA TYR A 158 7.87 3.41 37.79
C TYR A 158 9.17 3.27 38.58
N ASP A 159 10.30 3.05 37.90
CA ASP A 159 11.61 2.94 38.52
C ASP A 159 12.00 4.21 39.30
N ARG A 160 11.60 5.39 38.81
CA ARG A 160 11.85 6.66 39.51
C ARG A 160 10.97 6.82 40.73
N ALA A 161 9.69 6.48 40.63
CA ALA A 161 8.76 6.49 41.75
C ALA A 161 9.31 5.62 42.89
N ASP A 162 9.84 4.44 42.57
CA ASP A 162 10.47 3.52 43.54
C ASP A 162 11.72 4.12 44.21
N ARG A 163 12.57 4.83 43.46
CA ARG A 163 13.76 5.49 44.01
C ARG A 163 13.43 6.70 44.89
N ILE A 164 12.40 7.47 44.53
CA ILE A 164 11.94 8.61 45.33
C ILE A 164 11.37 8.10 46.65
N GLU A 165 10.56 7.04 46.62
CA GLU A 165 10.01 6.39 47.82
C GLU A 165 11.12 5.91 48.77
N ARG A 166 12.18 5.30 48.23
CA ARG A 166 13.36 4.88 49.01
C ARG A 166 14.26 6.02 49.48
N ARG A 167 13.92 7.27 49.13
CA ARG A 167 14.71 8.48 49.40
C ARG A 167 16.13 8.41 48.84
N GLU A 168 16.31 7.63 47.76
CA GLU A 168 17.59 7.44 47.08
C GLU A 168 17.86 8.53 46.04
N ALA A 169 16.80 9.19 45.56
CA ALA A 169 16.89 10.21 44.52
C ALA A 169 15.75 11.24 44.60
N HIS A 170 16.09 12.52 44.49
CA HIS A 170 15.14 13.62 44.27
C HIS A 170 15.18 14.04 42.80
N MET A 171 14.80 13.12 41.91
CA MET A 171 14.84 13.35 40.46
C MET A 171 13.43 13.46 39.90
N LYS A 172 13.20 14.50 39.09
CA LYS A 172 11.93 14.70 38.39
C LYS A 172 11.59 13.56 37.43
N PHE A 173 10.31 13.32 37.23
CA PHE A 173 9.78 12.52 36.12
C PHE A 173 10.03 13.23 34.78
N ARG A 174 10.31 12.45 33.75
CA ARG A 174 10.36 12.92 32.35
C ARG A 174 9.14 12.34 31.65
N LEU A 175 8.37 13.19 30.97
CA LEU A 175 7.04 12.88 30.42
C LEU A 175 6.96 13.16 28.91
N PHE A 176 8.09 13.08 28.21
CA PHE A 176 8.20 13.49 26.80
C PHE A 176 7.34 12.63 25.87
N CYS A 177 7.32 11.30 26.06
CA CYS A 177 6.53 10.42 25.22
C CYS A 177 5.03 10.55 25.53
N ILE A 178 4.67 10.71 26.80
CA ILE A 178 3.29 10.98 27.24
C ILE A 178 2.79 12.30 26.63
N GLU A 179 3.54 13.39 26.73
CA GLU A 179 3.18 14.68 26.13
C GLU A 179 2.96 14.59 24.62
N ASN A 180 3.87 13.91 23.92
CA ASN A 180 3.75 13.74 22.47
C ASN A 180 2.54 12.88 22.10
N PHE A 181 2.25 11.86 22.90
CA PHE A 181 1.08 11.00 22.70
C PHE A 181 -0.24 11.76 22.91
N LEU A 182 -0.32 12.60 23.93
CA LEU A 182 -1.51 13.42 24.21
C LEU A 182 -1.72 14.52 23.17
N LYS A 183 -0.64 15.10 22.61
CA LYS A 183 -0.71 16.11 21.54
C LYS A 183 -1.15 15.53 20.21
N GLU A 184 -0.64 14.36 19.86
CA GLU A 184 -0.93 13.68 18.59
C GLU A 184 -1.28 12.20 18.82
N PRO A 185 -2.47 11.92 19.40
CA PRO A 185 -2.89 10.54 19.61
C PRO A 185 -3.18 9.87 18.25
N PRO A 186 -2.79 8.59 18.07
CA PRO A 186 -3.23 7.81 16.93
C PRO A 186 -4.76 7.74 16.83
N ILE A 187 -5.28 7.63 15.61
CA ILE A 187 -6.72 7.76 15.28
C ILE A 187 -7.59 6.69 15.99
N ASP A 188 -7.00 5.56 16.34
CA ASP A 188 -7.65 4.34 16.85
C ASP A 188 -7.22 3.97 18.29
N VAL A 189 -6.93 4.97 19.12
CA VAL A 189 -6.55 4.76 20.53
C VAL A 189 -7.76 4.77 21.44
N ASP A 190 -7.73 3.91 22.46
CA ASP A 190 -8.73 3.90 23.52
C ASP A 190 -8.79 5.24 24.29
N ILE A 191 -10.00 5.79 24.40
CA ILE A 191 -10.29 7.00 25.16
C ILE A 191 -9.87 6.83 26.63
N GLU A 192 -10.03 5.63 27.20
CA GLU A 192 -9.61 5.35 28.57
C GLU A 192 -8.10 5.35 28.74
N LEU A 193 -7.34 4.88 27.73
CA LEU A 193 -5.87 4.96 27.74
C LEU A 193 -5.43 6.42 27.74
N THR A 194 -6.06 7.24 26.88
CA THR A 194 -5.76 8.68 26.78
C THR A 194 -6.06 9.41 28.09
N LYS A 195 -7.20 9.11 28.73
CA LYS A 195 -7.55 9.68 30.04
C LYS A 195 -6.54 9.29 31.11
N GLY A 196 -6.22 8.00 31.22
CA GLY A 196 -5.26 7.55 32.23
C GLY A 196 -3.85 8.14 32.03
N LEU A 197 -3.43 8.38 30.78
CA LEU A 197 -2.17 9.07 30.49
C LEU A 197 -2.20 10.55 30.88
N ASN A 198 -3.35 11.22 30.72
CA ASN A 198 -3.52 12.59 31.18
C ASN A 198 -3.50 12.68 32.71
N ASP A 199 -4.21 11.77 33.40
CA ASP A 199 -4.18 11.70 34.86
C ASP A 199 -2.75 11.44 35.37
N LEU A 200 -2.03 10.50 34.75
CA LEU A 200 -0.64 10.23 35.09
C LEU A 200 0.27 11.45 34.86
N TYR A 201 0.06 12.18 33.76
CA TYR A 201 0.82 13.39 33.46
C TYR A 201 0.61 14.44 34.56
N GLU A 202 -0.63 14.70 34.96
CA GLU A 202 -0.98 15.65 36.03
C GLU A 202 -0.33 15.26 37.36
N TYR A 203 -0.45 13.99 37.79
CA TYR A 203 0.19 13.54 39.03
C TYR A 203 1.70 13.64 38.98
N CYS A 204 2.33 13.32 37.85
CA CYS A 204 3.78 13.43 37.71
C CYS A 204 4.25 14.89 37.72
N ASP A 205 3.48 15.82 37.14
CA ASP A 205 3.77 17.25 37.16
C ASP A 205 3.63 17.85 38.58
N GLU A 206 2.53 17.54 39.28
CA GLU A 206 2.35 17.90 40.69
C GLU A 206 3.49 17.37 41.57
N THR A 207 3.89 16.12 41.37
CA THR A 207 4.98 15.49 42.12
C THR A 207 6.33 16.14 41.79
N ASN A 208 6.56 16.54 40.54
CA ASN A 208 7.76 17.29 40.16
C ASN A 208 7.84 18.64 40.88
N ASN A 209 6.72 19.33 41.08
CA ASN A 209 6.66 20.58 41.83
C ASN A 209 6.98 20.36 43.32
N LEU A 210 6.47 19.27 43.92
CA LEU A 210 6.81 18.91 45.30
C LEU A 210 8.29 18.57 45.47
N ILE A 211 8.89 17.86 44.50
CA ILE A 211 10.33 17.53 44.51
C ILE A 211 11.19 18.81 44.50
N ASP A 212 10.78 19.86 43.77
CA ASP A 212 11.50 21.15 43.75
C ASP A 212 11.53 21.86 45.11
N MET A 213 10.54 21.58 45.96
CA MET A 213 10.45 22.19 47.30
C MET A 213 11.36 21.49 48.31
N TYR A 214 11.96 20.35 47.97
CA TYR A 214 12.86 19.62 48.85
C TYR A 214 14.19 20.39 49.05
N PRO A 215 14.74 20.51 50.27
CA PRO A 215 14.33 19.86 51.53
C PRO A 215 13.38 20.68 52.42
N GLN A 216 12.80 21.78 51.93
CA GLN A 216 12.01 22.73 52.73
C GLN A 216 10.54 22.31 52.90
N MET A 217 10.22 21.04 52.65
CA MET A 217 8.86 20.53 52.69
C MET A 217 8.35 20.40 54.14
N SER A 218 7.08 20.73 54.32
CA SER A 218 6.29 20.43 55.51
C SER A 218 5.95 18.93 55.58
N ASP A 219 5.50 18.49 56.76
CA ASP A 219 5.01 17.12 56.96
C ASP A 219 3.79 16.81 56.07
N GLU A 220 2.93 17.80 55.82
CA GLU A 220 1.76 17.66 54.93
C GLU A 220 2.18 17.47 53.47
N GLU A 221 3.17 18.25 52.99
CA GLU A 221 3.71 18.12 51.63
C GLU A 221 4.47 16.81 51.43
N THR A 222 5.17 16.35 52.48
CA THR A 222 5.87 15.06 52.46
C THR A 222 4.89 13.91 52.33
N LYS A 223 3.77 13.96 53.07
CA LYS A 223 2.70 12.97 52.94
C LYS A 223 2.02 13.03 51.57
N LEU A 224 1.79 14.22 51.03
CA LEU A 224 1.21 14.38 49.70
C LEU A 224 2.13 13.81 48.61
N LEU A 225 3.45 13.97 48.75
CA LEU A 225 4.44 13.37 47.85
C LEU A 225 4.35 11.84 47.88
N GLU A 226 4.30 11.23 49.07
CA GLU A 226 4.15 9.78 49.25
C GLU A 226 2.82 9.27 48.63
N ASP A 227 1.70 9.95 48.90
CA ASP A 227 0.38 9.61 48.33
C ASP A 227 0.39 9.71 46.79
N ASN A 228 1.05 10.70 46.22
CA ASN A 228 1.15 10.86 44.77
C ASN A 228 2.04 9.79 44.12
N ILE A 229 3.14 9.40 44.76
CA ILE A 229 4.01 8.30 44.30
C ILE A 229 3.20 7.00 44.22
N ASP A 230 2.39 6.69 45.23
CA ASP A 230 1.53 5.51 45.25
C ASP A 230 0.49 5.52 44.12
N LYS A 231 -0.13 6.67 43.85
CA LYS A 231 -1.08 6.83 42.74
C LYS A 231 -0.39 6.66 41.39
N ILE A 232 0.79 7.27 41.21
CA ILE A 232 1.60 7.14 39.99
C ILE A 232 1.91 5.67 39.72
N LYS A 233 2.40 4.92 40.72
CA LYS A 233 2.70 3.49 40.56
C LYS A 233 1.48 2.68 40.12
N LYS A 234 0.32 2.89 40.77
CA LYS A 234 -0.94 2.21 40.41
C LYS A 234 -1.39 2.53 38.98
N LEU A 235 -1.37 3.81 38.60
CA LEU A 235 -1.74 4.24 37.26
C LEU A 235 -0.81 3.67 36.20
N VAL A 236 0.50 3.66 36.45
CA VAL A 236 1.47 3.06 35.53
C VAL A 236 1.20 1.57 35.32
N ASP A 237 0.93 0.81 36.38
CA ASP A 237 0.61 -0.62 36.28
C ASP A 237 -0.67 -0.87 35.46
N GLU A 238 -1.72 -0.08 35.70
CA GLU A 238 -2.98 -0.15 34.94
C GLU A 238 -2.77 0.19 33.46
N LEU A 239 -2.03 1.25 33.17
CA LEU A 239 -1.73 1.69 31.81
C LEU A 239 -0.87 0.65 31.06
N LEU A 240 0.17 0.12 31.69
CA LEU A 240 0.99 -0.95 31.11
C LEU A 240 0.18 -2.20 30.81
N LYS A 241 -0.81 -2.52 31.64
CA LYS A 241 -1.73 -3.64 31.38
C LYS A 241 -2.62 -3.34 30.16
N LYS A 242 -3.27 -2.17 30.11
CA LYS A 242 -4.12 -1.77 28.97
C LYS A 242 -3.33 -1.74 27.66
N MET A 243 -2.10 -1.24 27.68
CA MET A 243 -1.24 -1.23 26.49
C MET A 243 -0.88 -2.62 25.98
N LYS A 244 -0.74 -3.62 26.85
CA LYS A 244 -0.52 -5.01 26.43
C LYS A 244 -1.75 -5.60 25.75
N GLU A 245 -2.95 -5.17 26.15
CA GLU A 245 -4.22 -5.55 25.53
C GLU A 245 -4.42 -4.85 24.17
N GLU A 246 -3.90 -3.63 24.00
CA GLU A 246 -3.89 -2.87 22.73
C GLU A 246 -2.84 -3.32 21.70
N LYS A 247 -1.84 -4.12 22.10
CA LYS A 247 -0.84 -4.62 21.14
C LYS A 247 -1.55 -5.47 20.08
N PRO A 248 -1.41 -5.16 18.78
CA PRO A 248 -2.02 -5.97 17.73
C PRO A 248 -1.47 -7.40 17.85
N LYS A 249 -2.36 -8.39 17.86
CA LYS A 249 -1.97 -9.81 17.78
C LYS A 249 -1.08 -9.97 16.56
N GLU A 250 0.12 -10.49 16.74
CA GLU A 250 0.99 -10.83 15.62
C GLU A 250 0.24 -11.85 14.74
N ILE A 251 0.03 -11.48 13.48
CA ILE A 251 -0.55 -12.33 12.43
C ILE A 251 0.57 -13.15 11.81
#